data_AF-A0A2D6TPI2-F1
#
_entry.id   AF-A0A2D6TPI2-F1
#
_cell.length_a   1.000
_cell.length_b   1.000
_cell.length_c   1.000
_cell.angle_alpha   90.00
_cell.angle_beta   90.00
_cell.angle_gamma   90.00
#
_symmetry.space_group_name_H-M   'P 1'
#
loop_
_entity.id
_entity.type
_entity.pdbx_description
1 polymer ?
#
loop_
_entity_poly.entity_id
_entity_poly.type
_entity_poly.pdbx_seq_one_letter_code
_entity_poly.pdbx_strand_id
1 'polypeptide(L)'
;MKNTITSIPEKELNLKVLTKVVINFMKRDIFERYKKTREVTDEDWEFCELIDWHPVDELAPKPEHIKELKKALKETTGKVYNSAEEFFKELDSK
;
A
#
# COMPACT_ATOMS: atom_id res chain seq x y z
N MET A 1 -13.08 -40.30 -21.05
CA MET A 1 -12.83 -38.86 -20.81
C MET A 1 -12.64 -38.67 -19.32
N LYS A 2 -11.46 -38.22 -18.88
CA LYS A 2 -11.17 -37.95 -17.47
C LYS A 2 -11.51 -36.48 -17.20
N ASN A 3 -12.66 -36.22 -16.57
CA ASN A 3 -12.96 -34.89 -16.07
C ASN A 3 -12.31 -34.74 -14.68
N THR A 4 -11.11 -34.19 -14.68
CA THR A 4 -10.44 -33.75 -13.45
C THR A 4 -11.03 -32.40 -13.06
N ILE A 5 -12.12 -32.42 -12.29
CA ILE A 5 -12.57 -31.23 -11.57
C ILE A 5 -11.67 -31.15 -10.33
N THR A 6 -10.70 -30.24 -10.36
CA THR A 6 -9.95 -29.82 -9.18
C THR A 6 -10.90 -29.12 -8.22
N SER A 7 -11.56 -29.91 -7.37
CA SER A 7 -12.29 -29.41 -6.20
C SER A 7 -11.27 -28.79 -5.25
N ILE A 8 -11.20 -27.46 -5.21
CA ILE A 8 -10.58 -26.77 -4.09
C ILE A 8 -11.51 -27.01 -2.90
N PRO A 9 -11.06 -27.64 -1.80
CA PRO A 9 -11.93 -27.97 -0.68
C PRO A 9 -12.41 -26.68 0.00
N GLU A 10 -13.73 -26.56 0.16
CA GLU A 10 -14.50 -25.43 0.73
C GLU A 10 -13.93 -24.87 2.07
N LYS A 11 -13.19 -25.69 2.83
CA LYS A 11 -12.49 -25.30 4.06
C LYS A 11 -11.32 -24.34 3.83
N GLU A 12 -10.56 -24.52 2.74
CA GLU A 12 -9.39 -23.70 2.43
C GLU A 12 -9.80 -22.28 2.02
N LEU A 13 -10.94 -22.16 1.33
CA LEU A 13 -11.55 -20.89 0.97
C LEU A 13 -12.00 -20.10 2.21
N ASN A 14 -12.64 -20.78 3.17
CA ASN A 14 -13.09 -20.15 4.42
C ASN A 14 -11.92 -19.61 5.26
N LEU A 15 -10.81 -20.36 5.35
CA LEU A 15 -9.64 -19.90 6.11
C LEU A 15 -9.01 -18.66 5.48
N LYS A 16 -8.82 -18.63 4.16
CA LYS A 16 -8.25 -17.47 3.46
C LYS A 16 -9.10 -16.22 3.64
N VAL A 17 -10.42 -16.37 3.57
CA VAL A 17 -11.36 -15.27 3.80
C VAL A 17 -11.26 -14.78 5.25
N LEU A 18 -11.26 -15.70 6.22
CA LEU A 18 -11.14 -15.35 7.64
C LEU A 18 -9.84 -14.61 7.93
N THR A 19 -8.70 -15.10 7.42
CA THR A 19 -7.40 -14.45 7.57
C THR A 19 -7.42 -13.03 7.01
N LYS A 20 -7.98 -12.84 5.81
CA LYS A 20 -8.09 -11.50 5.20
C LYS A 20 -8.94 -10.55 6.04
N VAL A 21 -10.06 -11.05 6.58
CA VAL A 21 -10.94 -10.25 7.45
C VAL A 21 -10.22 -9.84 8.73
N VAL A 22 -9.51 -10.78 9.38
CA VAL A 22 -8.73 -10.51 10.59
C VAL A 22 -7.63 -9.48 10.29
N ILE A 23 -6.87 -9.65 9.21
CA ILE A 23 -5.82 -8.70 8.81
C ILE A 23 -6.39 -7.29 8.63
N ASN A 24 -7.50 -7.16 7.90
CA ASN A 24 -8.14 -5.87 7.66
C ASN A 24 -8.65 -5.22 8.96
N PHE A 25 -9.16 -6.02 9.89
CA PHE A 25 -9.61 -5.52 11.18
C PHE A 25 -8.44 -4.98 12.01
N MET A 26 -7.33 -5.74 12.08
CA MET A 26 -6.11 -5.34 12.78
C MET A 26 -5.49 -4.08 12.17
N LYS A 27 -5.32 -4.03 10.84
CA LYS A 27 -4.83 -2.84 10.14
C LYS A 27 -5.62 -1.59 10.51
N ARG A 28 -6.96 -1.69 10.54
CA ARG A 28 -7.83 -0.56 10.89
C ARG A 28 -7.64 -0.13 12.33
N ASP A 29 -7.59 -1.05 13.28
CA ASP A 29 -7.38 -0.71 14.70
C ASP A 29 -6.04 0.01 14.90
N ILE A 30 -4.95 -0.57 14.38
CA ILE A 30 -3.59 -0.02 14.46
C ILE A 30 -3.56 1.38 13.83
N PHE A 31 -4.13 1.55 12.64
CA PHE A 31 -4.15 2.84 11.95
C PHE A 31 -4.93 3.90 12.73
N GLU A 32 -6.07 3.56 13.33
CA GLU A 32 -6.84 4.50 14.16
C GLU A 32 -6.08 4.93 15.42
N ARG A 33 -5.35 4.02 16.06
CA ARG A 33 -4.47 4.36 17.19
C ARG A 33 -3.29 5.23 16.72
N TYR A 34 -2.61 4.83 15.66
CA TYR A 34 -1.48 5.57 15.08
C TYR A 34 -1.86 6.98 14.64
N LYS A 35 -3.04 7.21 14.07
CA LYS A 35 -3.50 8.57 13.73
C LYS A 35 -3.57 9.50 14.94
N LYS A 36 -3.84 8.96 16.12
CA LYS A 36 -3.96 9.72 17.38
C LYS A 36 -2.62 9.90 18.08
N THR A 37 -1.82 8.83 18.18
CA THR A 37 -0.59 8.81 18.98
C THR A 37 0.67 9.08 18.17
N ARG A 38 0.64 8.77 16.85
CA ARG A 38 1.82 8.68 15.97
C ARG A 38 2.85 7.62 16.41
N GLU A 39 2.40 6.64 17.18
CA GLU A 39 3.21 5.55 17.71
C GLU A 39 2.61 4.20 17.32
N VAL A 40 3.49 3.21 17.16
CA VAL A 40 3.16 1.80 16.90
C VAL A 40 3.82 0.99 18.01
N THR A 41 3.08 0.09 18.66
CA THR A 41 3.66 -0.76 19.71
C THR A 41 4.51 -1.86 19.09
N ASP A 42 5.39 -2.51 19.89
CA ASP A 42 6.22 -3.61 19.39
C ASP A 42 5.37 -4.77 18.83
N GLU A 43 4.25 -5.10 19.49
CA GLU A 43 3.30 -6.13 19.02
C GLU A 43 2.64 -5.73 17.69
N ASP A 44 2.20 -4.47 17.55
CA ASP A 44 1.64 -3.97 16.31
C ASP A 44 2.69 -3.95 15.19
N TRP A 45 3.94 -3.63 15.54
CA TRP A 45 5.06 -3.61 14.61
C TRP A 45 5.37 -5.00 14.05
N GLU A 46 5.45 -6.02 14.90
CA GLU A 46 5.63 -7.41 14.48
C GLU A 46 4.52 -7.86 13.51
N PHE A 47 3.27 -7.49 13.81
CA PHE A 47 2.15 -7.78 12.91
C PHE A 47 2.27 -7.05 11.57
N CYS A 48 2.67 -5.77 11.57
CA CYS A 48 2.87 -4.97 10.37
C CYS A 48 3.94 -5.58 9.44
N GLU A 49 5.08 -5.97 10.01
CA GLU A 49 6.19 -6.60 9.28
C GLU A 49 5.80 -7.94 8.66
N LEU A 50 4.99 -8.74 9.37
CA LEU A 50 4.53 -10.04 8.87
C LEU A 50 3.72 -9.92 7.56
N ILE A 51 3.05 -8.80 7.35
CA ILE A 51 2.16 -8.57 6.21
C ILE A 51 2.65 -7.49 5.25
N ASP A 52 3.90 -7.02 5.42
CA ASP A 52 4.52 -5.98 4.60
C ASP A 52 3.64 -4.72 4.45
N TRP A 53 3.22 -4.16 5.59
CA TRP A 53 2.37 -2.96 5.62
C TRP A 53 2.68 -2.10 6.82
N HIS A 54 2.76 -0.78 6.63
CA HIS A 54 2.94 0.18 7.72
C HIS A 54 1.78 1.19 7.78
N PRO A 55 1.36 1.64 8.97
CA PRO A 55 0.26 2.59 9.10
C PRO A 55 0.57 3.98 8.52
N VAL A 56 1.84 4.30 8.26
CA VAL A 56 2.24 5.52 7.56
C VAL A 56 1.84 5.50 6.07
N ASP A 57 1.72 4.31 5.47
CA ASP A 57 1.43 4.14 4.04
C ASP A 57 0.03 4.64 3.67
N GLU A 58 -0.90 4.59 4.63
CA GLU A 58 -2.29 5.03 4.47
C GLU A 58 -2.48 6.53 4.77
N LEU A 59 -1.44 7.24 5.21
CA LEU A 59 -1.53 8.67 5.47
C LEU A 59 -1.52 9.46 4.17
N ALA A 60 -2.37 10.49 4.10
CA ALA A 60 -2.32 11.46 3.03
C ALA A 60 -0.94 12.15 3.01
N PRO A 61 -0.34 12.36 1.83
CA PRO A 61 0.89 13.13 1.71
C PRO A 61 0.71 14.52 2.31
N LYS A 62 1.74 15.00 3.02
CA LYS A 62 1.73 16.36 3.58
C LYS A 62 1.75 17.40 2.45
N PRO A 63 1.00 18.52 2.57
CA PRO A 63 0.98 19.57 1.55
C PRO A 63 2.37 20.12 1.19
N GLU A 64 3.28 20.15 2.18
CA GLU A 64 4.66 20.60 2.01
C GLU A 64 5.43 19.69 1.05
N HIS A 65 5.30 18.37 1.20
CA HIS A 65 5.94 17.40 0.30
C HIS A 65 5.38 17.53 -1.12
N ILE A 66 4.07 17.76 -1.27
CA ILE A 66 3.45 18.01 -2.57
C ILE A 66 4.02 19.28 -3.21
N LYS A 67 4.24 20.34 -2.43
CA LYS A 67 4.81 21.60 -2.90
C LYS A 67 6.27 21.43 -3.35
N GLU A 68 7.07 20.70 -2.58
CA GLU A 68 8.46 20.39 -2.93
C GLU A 68 8.56 19.54 -4.19
N LEU A 69 7.73 18.51 -4.32
CA LEU A 69 7.64 17.71 -5.55
C LEU A 69 7.28 18.58 -6.75
N LYS A 70 6.28 19.46 -6.62
CA LYS A 70 5.90 20.40 -7.69
C LYS A 70 7.03 21.38 -8.05
N LYS A 71 7.83 21.80 -7.07
CA LYS A 71 8.99 22.67 -7.30
C LYS A 71 10.08 21.90 -8.04
N ALA A 72 10.44 20.71 -7.59
CA ALA A 72 11.42 19.84 -8.24
C ALA A 72 11.01 19.53 -9.69
N LEU A 73 9.76 19.11 -9.94
CA LEU A 73 9.23 18.87 -11.30
C LEU A 73 9.35 20.10 -12.22
N LYS A 74 9.24 21.32 -11.68
CA LYS A 74 9.45 22.56 -12.45
C LYS A 74 10.93 22.85 -12.69
N GLU A 75 11.79 22.61 -11.71
CA GLU A 75 13.21 22.92 -11.74
C GLU A 75 14.03 21.92 -12.56
N THR A 76 13.71 20.62 -12.53
CA THR A 76 14.52 19.59 -13.22
C THR A 76 14.20 19.47 -14.71
N THR A 77 13.01 19.90 -15.15
CA THR A 77 12.54 19.55 -16.50
C THR A 77 12.36 20.70 -17.46
N GLY A 78 11.92 21.90 -17.05
CA GLY A 78 11.38 22.91 -17.99
C GLY A 78 10.20 22.42 -18.88
N LYS A 79 9.96 21.10 -18.90
CA LYS A 79 8.96 20.32 -19.60
C LYS A 79 7.90 19.93 -18.59
N VAL A 80 6.65 20.26 -18.91
CA VAL A 80 5.49 19.84 -18.15
C VAL A 80 5.00 18.55 -18.79
N TYR A 81 4.97 17.46 -18.03
CA TYR A 81 4.37 16.20 -18.46
C TYR A 81 2.86 16.24 -18.20
N ASN A 82 2.08 15.76 -19.16
CA ASN A 82 0.62 15.74 -19.06
C ASN A 82 0.10 14.44 -18.42
N SER A 83 0.93 13.40 -18.30
CA SER A 83 0.60 12.17 -17.60
C SER A 83 1.83 11.47 -17.00
N ALA A 84 1.57 10.50 -16.10
CA ALA A 84 2.63 9.67 -15.52
C ALA A 84 3.29 8.74 -16.57
N GLU A 85 2.53 8.19 -17.53
CA GLU A 85 3.12 7.38 -18.61
C GLU A 85 4.12 8.17 -19.47
N GLU A 86 3.87 9.45 -19.70
CA GLU A 86 4.78 10.31 -20.47
C GLU A 86 6.14 10.47 -19.76
N PHE A 87 6.11 10.64 -18.44
CA PHE A 87 7.30 10.74 -17.61
C PHE A 87 8.12 9.45 -17.59
N PHE A 88 7.48 8.30 -17.38
CA PHE A 88 8.19 7.01 -17.29
C PHE A 88 8.80 6.59 -18.63
N LYS A 89 8.14 6.85 -19.77
CA LYS A 89 8.72 6.58 -21.09
C LYS A 89 10.03 7.33 -21.34
N GLU A 90 10.16 8.57 -20.86
CA GLU A 90 11.39 9.35 -21.03
C GLU A 90 12.51 8.85 -20.11
N LEU A 91 12.16 8.42 -18.89
CA LEU A 91 13.10 7.80 -17.95
C LEU A 91 13.68 6.49 -18.49
N ASP A 92 12.84 5.64 -19.09
CA ASP A 92 13.24 4.36 -19.69
C ASP A 92 14.00 4.51 -21.02
N SER A 93 14.01 5.71 -21.60
CA SER A 93 14.70 6.02 -22.87
C SER A 93 16.12 6.59 -22.69
N LYS A 94 16.60 6.73 -21.45
CA LYS A 94 17.96 7.18 -21.11
C LYS A 94 18.83 6.03 -20.62
#